data_AF-A0A3P5X4A9-F1
#
_entry.id   AF-A0A3P5X4A9-F1
#
_cell.length_a   1.000
_cell.length_b   1.000
_cell.length_c   1.000
_cell.angle_alpha   90.00
_cell.angle_beta   90.00
_cell.angle_gamma   90.00
#
_symmetry.space_group_name_H-M   'P 1'
#
loop_
_entity.id
_entity.type
_entity.pdbx_description
1 polymer ?
#
loop_
_entity_poly.entity_id
_entity_poly.type
_entity_poly.pdbx_seq_one_letter_code
_entity_poly.pdbx_strand_id
1 'polypeptide(L)'
;MNRWKIGFFALAGMIVAAVAYVIFLIGMPSESVPIPDTGVTSNATDNILTVRSTKKNFEGIANTYIRKAMNAEPLPVTMEIKDDIALHSELTIFTFTLPVVMHFDPVVQDNGNVILKQTSMEVGDYNIAPSVVLKILKDSIKLPPWMIVRPKEEELFIDLSAVPVSGNIQVKAKTFNLAEDEIILEIRIPNE
;
A
#
# COMPACT_ATOMS: atom_id res chain seq x y z
N MET A 1 -27.12 53.03 -12.97
CA MET A 1 -26.68 51.63 -13.17
C MET A 1 -26.24 51.06 -11.83
N ASN A 2 -26.90 50.01 -11.34
CA ASN A 2 -26.80 49.56 -9.96
C ASN A 2 -25.51 48.76 -9.73
N ARG A 3 -24.40 49.48 -9.55
CA ARG A 3 -23.04 48.93 -9.35
C ARG A 3 -22.94 47.86 -8.27
N TRP A 4 -23.79 47.94 -7.23
CA TRP A 4 -23.86 46.92 -6.17
C TRP A 4 -24.43 45.57 -6.62
N LYS A 5 -25.43 45.57 -7.51
CA LYS A 5 -26.00 44.33 -8.06
C LYS A 5 -24.97 43.61 -8.95
N ILE A 6 -24.21 44.38 -9.74
CA ILE A 6 -23.15 43.85 -10.59
C ILE A 6 -22.03 43.22 -9.74
N GLY A 7 -21.62 43.87 -8.64
CA GLY A 7 -20.63 43.32 -7.72
C GLY A 7 -21.06 42.01 -7.07
N PHE A 8 -22.34 41.90 -6.67
CA PHE A 8 -22.89 40.66 -6.10
C PHE A 8 -22.88 39.50 -7.10
N PHE A 9 -23.36 39.73 -8.33
CA PHE A 9 -23.37 38.67 -9.36
C PHE A 9 -21.96 38.29 -9.84
N ALA A 10 -21.02 39.24 -9.89
CA ALA A 10 -19.62 38.95 -10.22
C ALA A 10 -18.95 38.07 -9.15
N LEU A 11 -19.16 38.39 -7.87
CA LEU A 11 -18.62 37.60 -6.76
C LEU A 11 -19.26 36.20 -6.71
N ALA A 12 -20.57 36.11 -6.89
CA ALA A 12 -21.27 34.83 -6.95
C ALA A 12 -20.76 33.94 -8.09
N GLY A 13 -20.54 34.52 -9.28
CA GLY A 13 -19.95 33.82 -10.42
C GLY A 13 -18.53 33.31 -10.13
N MET A 14 -17.71 34.11 -9.45
CA MET A 14 -16.36 33.71 -9.05
C MET A 14 -16.37 32.55 -8.05
N ILE A 15 -17.29 32.56 -7.07
CA ILE A 15 -17.43 31.47 -6.11
C ILE A 15 -17.87 30.18 -6.81
N VAL A 16 -18.86 30.27 -7.71
CA VAL A 16 -19.31 29.11 -8.50
C VAL A 16 -18.18 28.56 -9.37
N ALA A 17 -17.40 29.43 -10.02
CA ALA A 17 -16.24 29.02 -10.80
C ALA A 17 -15.15 28.35 -9.94
N ALA A 18 -14.87 28.87 -8.75
CA ALA A 18 -13.93 28.27 -7.82
C ALA A 18 -14.38 26.88 -7.35
N VAL A 19 -15.66 26.72 -7.01
CA VAL A 19 -16.23 25.42 -6.62
C VAL A 19 -16.17 24.43 -7.79
N ALA A 20 -16.55 24.86 -9.00
CA ALA A 20 -16.47 24.03 -10.20
C ALA A 20 -15.02 23.61 -10.53
N TYR A 21 -14.06 24.52 -10.33
CA TYR A 21 -12.64 24.23 -10.52
C TYR A 21 -12.12 23.18 -9.53
N VAL A 22 -12.52 23.25 -8.25
CA VAL A 22 -12.18 22.22 -7.26
C VAL A 22 -12.80 20.88 -7.62
N ILE A 23 -14.08 20.84 -8.04
CA ILE A 23 -14.74 19.61 -8.50
C ILE A 23 -14.00 19.01 -9.71
N PHE A 24 -13.58 19.85 -10.65
CA PHE A 24 -12.81 19.44 -11.82
C PHE A 24 -11.45 18.85 -11.45
N LEU A 25 -10.74 19.44 -10.48
CA LEU A 25 -9.46 18.91 -9.98
C LEU A 25 -9.62 17.56 -9.27
N ILE A 26 -10.72 17.35 -8.53
CA ILE A 26 -11.00 16.07 -7.86
C ILE A 26 -11.36 14.98 -8.89
N GLY A 27 -12.04 15.36 -9.98
CA GLY A 27 -12.45 14.43 -11.04
C GLY A 27 -11.35 14.08 -12.04
N MET A 28 -10.15 14.65 -11.95
CA MET A 28 -9.05 14.25 -12.83
C MET A 28 -8.63 12.81 -12.54
N PRO A 29 -8.58 11.94 -13.56
CA PRO A 29 -8.13 10.57 -13.38
C PRO A 29 -6.65 10.59 -12.98
N SER A 30 -6.34 10.08 -11.79
CA SER A 30 -4.96 9.79 -11.42
C SER A 30 -4.39 8.75 -12.39
N GLU A 31 -3.21 9.01 -12.94
CA GLU A 31 -2.52 8.05 -13.78
C GLU A 31 -2.33 6.72 -13.04
N SER A 32 -2.70 5.62 -13.70
CA SER A 32 -2.46 4.27 -13.18
C SER A 32 -0.96 4.02 -13.16
N VAL A 33 -0.41 3.74 -11.98
CA VAL A 33 1.01 3.35 -11.86
C VAL A 33 1.12 1.93 -12.40
N PRO A 34 1.92 1.68 -13.45
CA PRO A 34 2.11 0.33 -13.99
C PRO A 34 2.88 -0.55 -13.00
N ILE A 35 2.52 -1.82 -12.95
CA ILE A 35 3.28 -2.83 -12.18
C ILE A 35 4.56 -3.15 -12.99
N PRO A 36 5.75 -3.08 -12.37
CA PRO A 36 6.96 -3.55 -13.02
C PRO A 36 6.87 -5.05 -13.32
N ASP A 37 7.29 -5.48 -14.49
CA ASP A 37 7.60 -6.89 -14.77
C ASP A 37 8.92 -7.27 -14.08
N THR A 38 8.96 -7.11 -12.76
CA THR A 38 10.04 -7.61 -11.91
C THR A 38 9.63 -8.96 -11.35
N GLY A 39 10.60 -9.86 -11.21
CA GLY A 39 10.38 -11.22 -10.77
C GLY A 39 11.69 -11.97 -10.81
N VAL A 40 11.78 -13.06 -10.05
CA VAL A 40 13.02 -13.83 -9.96
C VAL A 40 13.28 -14.54 -11.31
N THR A 41 14.32 -14.11 -12.02
CA THR A 41 14.81 -14.79 -13.22
C THR A 41 15.41 -16.14 -12.82
N SER A 42 15.01 -17.21 -13.52
CA SER A 42 15.43 -18.56 -13.17
C SER A 42 16.78 -18.87 -13.81
N ASN A 43 17.84 -18.98 -13.00
CA ASN A 43 19.08 -19.64 -13.43
C ASN A 43 19.07 -21.10 -12.97
N ALA A 44 19.51 -22.01 -13.82
CA ALA A 44 19.49 -23.46 -13.54
C ALA A 44 20.43 -23.90 -12.39
N THR A 45 21.26 -22.97 -11.89
CA THR A 45 22.30 -23.22 -10.88
C THR A 45 21.93 -22.67 -9.50
N ASP A 46 20.78 -22.03 -9.34
CA ASP A 46 20.40 -21.40 -8.07
C ASP A 46 20.02 -22.46 -7.02
N ASN A 47 20.48 -22.29 -5.78
CA ASN A 47 20.01 -23.11 -4.67
C ASN A 47 18.61 -22.63 -4.27
N ILE A 48 17.64 -23.54 -4.28
CA ILE A 48 16.25 -23.25 -3.95
C ILE A 48 15.93 -23.82 -2.57
N LEU A 49 15.53 -22.95 -1.65
CA LEU A 49 15.01 -23.34 -0.34
C LEU A 49 13.52 -23.01 -0.27
N THR A 50 12.69 -24.02 -0.02
CA THR A 50 11.26 -23.81 0.24
C THR A 50 11.02 -23.73 1.74
N VAL A 51 10.47 -22.61 2.20
CA VAL A 51 10.13 -22.38 3.60
C VAL A 51 8.61 -22.38 3.74
N ARG A 52 8.11 -23.22 4.64
CA ARG A 52 6.71 -23.25 5.06
C ARG A 52 6.59 -22.52 6.39
N SER A 53 5.64 -21.61 6.48
CA SER A 53 5.34 -20.81 7.68
C SER A 53 3.84 -20.82 7.98
N THR A 54 3.52 -20.55 9.24
CA THR A 54 2.16 -20.21 9.70
C THR A 54 1.93 -18.70 9.59
N LYS A 55 0.68 -18.26 9.70
CA LYS A 55 0.26 -16.84 9.75
C LYS A 55 1.02 -16.08 10.82
N LYS A 56 1.03 -16.61 12.05
CA LYS A 56 1.67 -15.96 13.21
C LYS A 56 3.18 -15.78 13.04
N ASN A 57 3.86 -16.78 12.48
CA ASN A 57 5.30 -16.70 12.23
C ASN A 57 5.61 -15.70 11.11
N PHE A 58 4.83 -15.71 10.03
CA PHE A 58 5.00 -14.77 8.93
C PHE A 58 4.69 -13.33 9.36
N GLU A 59 3.65 -13.12 10.17
CA GLU A 59 3.32 -11.82 10.77
C GLU A 59 4.53 -11.25 11.55
N GLY A 60 5.17 -12.05 12.39
CA GLY A 60 6.37 -11.64 13.13
C GLY A 60 7.56 -11.28 12.22
N ILE A 61 7.75 -12.03 11.14
CA ILE A 61 8.78 -11.77 10.13
C ILE A 61 8.46 -10.45 9.41
N ALA A 62 7.26 -10.31 8.87
CA ALA A 62 6.80 -9.13 8.13
C ALA A 62 6.94 -7.86 8.99
N ASN A 63 6.45 -7.89 10.23
CA ASN A 63 6.57 -6.77 11.17
C ASN A 63 8.02 -6.38 11.48
N THR A 64 8.95 -7.33 11.46
CA THR A 64 10.37 -7.04 11.64
C THR A 64 10.95 -6.31 10.42
N TYR A 65 10.57 -6.70 9.21
CA TYR A 65 11.02 -6.03 7.99
C TYR A 65 10.35 -4.66 7.78
N ILE A 66 9.07 -4.54 8.09
CA ILE A 66 8.34 -3.25 8.07
C ILE A 66 9.03 -2.27 9.01
N ARG A 67 9.27 -2.65 10.27
CA ARG A 67 9.97 -1.78 11.24
C ARG A 67 11.37 -1.39 10.80
N LYS A 68 12.14 -2.32 10.19
CA LYS A 68 13.47 -2.02 9.65
C LYS A 68 13.41 -1.03 8.48
N ALA A 69 12.43 -1.16 7.59
CA ALA A 69 12.23 -0.27 6.46
C ALA A 69 11.72 1.11 6.90
N MET A 70 10.92 1.17 7.97
CA MET A 70 10.27 2.38 8.49
C MET A 70 11.04 3.08 9.62
N ASN A 71 12.23 2.58 10.01
CA ASN A 71 13.01 3.06 11.17
C ASN A 71 13.35 4.57 11.19
N ALA A 72 13.04 5.32 10.13
CA ALA A 72 13.26 6.75 9.99
C ALA A 72 11.97 7.58 9.77
N GLU A 73 10.80 6.95 9.67
CA GLU A 73 9.53 7.62 9.36
C GLU A 73 8.64 7.67 10.61
N PRO A 74 7.85 8.75 10.81
CA PRO A 74 7.03 8.97 12.00
C PRO A 74 5.76 8.08 12.05
N LEU A 75 5.53 7.25 11.04
CA LEU A 75 4.32 6.43 10.95
C LEU A 75 4.58 5.00 11.46
N PRO A 76 4.10 4.62 12.65
CA PRO A 76 4.12 3.22 13.06
C PRO A 76 3.17 2.43 12.16
N VAL A 77 3.69 1.36 11.54
CA VAL A 77 2.88 0.41 10.76
C VAL A 77 3.09 -0.98 11.32
N THR A 78 1.99 -1.67 11.63
CA THR A 78 1.99 -3.04 12.13
C THR A 78 1.05 -3.88 11.29
N MET A 79 1.52 -5.02 10.82
CA MET A 79 0.74 -6.04 10.13
C MET A 79 0.19 -7.05 11.13
N GLU A 80 -1.07 -7.40 10.97
CA GLU A 80 -1.77 -8.48 11.67
C GLU A 80 -2.40 -9.41 10.62
N ILE A 81 -2.29 -10.73 10.82
CA ILE A 81 -2.78 -11.72 9.85
C ILE A 81 -3.76 -12.66 10.51
N LYS A 82 -5.04 -12.57 10.11
CA LYS A 82 -6.13 -13.40 10.62
C LYS A 82 -6.80 -14.18 9.50
N ASP A 83 -7.97 -13.71 9.06
CA ASP A 83 -8.70 -14.19 7.90
C ASP A 83 -8.33 -13.37 6.65
N ASP A 84 -7.94 -12.12 6.87
CA ASP A 84 -7.33 -11.18 5.95
C ASP A 84 -6.01 -10.63 6.52
N ILE A 85 -5.36 -9.72 5.78
CA ILE A 85 -4.20 -8.97 6.24
C ILE A 85 -4.66 -7.59 6.69
N ALA A 86 -4.54 -7.29 7.99
CA ALA A 86 -4.83 -5.98 8.55
C ALA A 86 -3.53 -5.19 8.77
N LEU A 87 -3.40 -4.02 8.18
CA LEU A 87 -2.32 -3.07 8.46
C LEU A 87 -2.85 -1.97 9.38
N HIS A 88 -2.33 -1.96 10.61
CA HIS A 88 -2.60 -0.97 11.64
C HIS A 88 -1.59 0.16 11.56
N SER A 89 -2.07 1.40 11.60
CA SER A 89 -1.24 2.59 11.56
C SER A 89 -1.87 3.79 12.26
N GLU A 90 -1.12 4.88 12.42
CA GLU A 90 -1.59 6.08 13.11
C GLU A 90 -1.36 7.35 12.26
N LEU A 91 -2.42 7.93 11.72
CA LEU A 91 -2.29 9.14 10.92
C LEU A 91 -2.42 10.39 11.81
N THR A 92 -1.39 11.24 11.82
CA THR A 92 -1.44 12.53 12.52
C THR A 92 -1.77 13.65 11.53
N ILE A 93 -2.90 14.34 11.76
CA ILE A 93 -3.36 15.48 10.97
C ILE A 93 -3.51 16.68 11.91
N PHE A 94 -2.71 17.72 11.71
CA PHE A 94 -2.57 18.85 12.63
C PHE A 94 -2.14 18.37 14.04
N THR A 95 -3.05 18.43 15.02
CA THR A 95 -2.85 17.98 16.41
C THR A 95 -3.67 16.73 16.76
N PHE A 96 -4.36 16.12 15.79
CA PHE A 96 -5.16 14.92 15.99
C PHE A 96 -4.43 13.69 15.46
N THR A 97 -4.31 12.65 16.29
CA THR A 97 -3.81 11.33 15.89
C THR A 97 -4.99 10.38 15.78
N LEU A 98 -5.16 9.77 14.61
CA LEU A 98 -6.27 8.87 14.31
C LEU A 98 -5.73 7.47 14.02
N PRO A 99 -6.29 6.42 14.65
CA PRO A 99 -5.95 5.06 14.30
C PRO A 99 -6.51 4.76 12.91
N VAL A 100 -5.72 4.08 12.09
CA VAL A 100 -6.07 3.63 10.76
C VAL A 100 -5.88 2.12 10.68
N VAL A 101 -6.89 1.41 10.20
CA VAL A 101 -6.81 -0.03 9.93
C VAL A 101 -7.16 -0.24 8.48
N MET A 102 -6.24 -0.84 7.71
CA MET A 102 -6.47 -1.20 6.31
C MET A 102 -6.53 -2.71 6.18
N HIS A 103 -7.58 -3.22 5.56
CA HIS A 103 -7.78 -4.64 5.33
C HIS A 103 -7.43 -5.00 3.89
N PHE A 104 -6.73 -6.11 3.71
CA PHE A 104 -6.26 -6.57 2.41
C PHE A 104 -6.42 -8.08 2.21
N ASP A 105 -6.79 -8.44 0.99
CA ASP A 105 -6.72 -9.80 0.48
C ASP A 105 -5.42 -10.02 -0.29
N PRO A 106 -4.58 -10.99 0.11
CA PRO A 106 -3.34 -11.30 -0.60
C PRO A 106 -3.58 -12.13 -1.85
N VAL A 107 -2.99 -11.70 -2.96
CA VAL A 107 -2.97 -12.43 -4.23
C VAL A 107 -1.52 -12.63 -4.66
N VAL A 108 -1.10 -13.90 -4.73
CA VAL A 108 0.22 -14.28 -5.25
C VAL A 108 0.16 -14.27 -6.78
N GLN A 109 1.08 -13.54 -7.40
CA GLN A 109 1.22 -13.51 -8.85
C GLN A 109 2.10 -14.66 -9.36
N ASP A 110 2.06 -14.95 -10.66
CA ASP A 110 2.84 -16.04 -11.26
C ASP A 110 4.37 -15.84 -11.13
N ASN A 111 4.81 -14.58 -11.19
CA ASN A 111 6.20 -14.18 -10.89
C ASN A 111 6.55 -14.31 -9.40
N GLY A 112 5.54 -14.55 -8.55
CA GLY A 112 5.57 -14.72 -7.10
C GLY A 112 5.86 -13.46 -6.31
N ASN A 113 5.61 -12.30 -6.92
CA ASN A 113 5.31 -11.09 -6.19
C ASN A 113 3.89 -11.15 -5.61
N VAL A 114 3.59 -10.26 -4.67
CA VAL A 114 2.31 -10.25 -3.97
C VAL A 114 1.58 -8.94 -4.26
N ILE A 115 0.31 -9.06 -4.63
CA ILE A 115 -0.63 -7.93 -4.67
C ILE A 115 -1.50 -8.04 -3.42
N LEU A 116 -1.55 -6.98 -2.63
CA LEU A 116 -2.50 -6.82 -1.54
C LEU A 116 -3.66 -5.97 -2.06
N LYS A 117 -4.80 -6.62 -2.33
CA LYS A 117 -6.02 -5.93 -2.76
C LYS A 117 -6.75 -5.41 -1.55
N GLN A 118 -6.94 -4.09 -1.49
CA GLN A 118 -7.61 -3.47 -0.36
C GLN A 118 -9.10 -3.85 -0.38
N THR A 119 -9.61 -4.32 0.75
CA THR A 119 -11.02 -4.68 0.91
C THR A 119 -11.79 -3.62 1.67
N SER A 120 -11.21 -3.10 2.75
CA SER A 120 -11.77 -2.02 3.55
C SER A 120 -10.68 -1.18 4.21
N MET A 121 -11.09 -0.02 4.72
CA MET A 121 -10.22 0.84 5.52
C MET A 121 -11.05 1.60 6.54
N GLU A 122 -10.59 1.60 7.78
CA GLU A 122 -11.21 2.22 8.93
C GLU A 122 -10.30 3.34 9.45
N VAL A 123 -10.88 4.49 9.82
CA VAL A 123 -10.15 5.65 10.33
C VAL A 123 -10.88 6.21 11.55
N GLY A 124 -10.36 5.97 12.75
CA GLY A 124 -11.08 6.30 13.99
C GLY A 124 -12.48 5.65 14.01
N ASP A 125 -13.50 6.43 14.40
CA ASP A 125 -14.91 6.00 14.40
C ASP A 125 -15.70 6.49 13.16
N TYR A 126 -15.03 7.04 12.13
CA TYR A 126 -15.69 7.66 10.97
C TYR A 126 -15.30 6.98 9.65
N ASN A 127 -16.29 6.55 8.86
CA ASN A 127 -16.08 6.00 7.51
C ASN A 127 -15.67 7.10 6.51
N ILE A 128 -14.37 7.32 6.35
CA ILE A 128 -13.80 8.21 5.32
C ILE A 128 -13.57 7.42 4.02
N ALA A 129 -13.84 8.04 2.86
CA ALA A 129 -13.64 7.39 1.56
C ALA A 129 -12.17 6.96 1.33
N PRO A 130 -11.90 5.69 0.93
CA PRO A 130 -10.56 5.14 0.72
C PRO A 130 -9.60 5.99 -0.12
N SER A 131 -10.11 6.61 -1.18
CA SER A 131 -9.33 7.39 -2.15
C SER A 131 -8.67 8.65 -1.56
N VAL A 132 -9.26 9.23 -0.52
CA VAL A 132 -8.73 10.44 0.14
C VAL A 132 -7.51 10.09 1.00
N VAL A 133 -7.55 8.95 1.68
CA VAL A 133 -6.47 8.51 2.58
C VAL A 133 -5.29 7.99 1.79
N LEU A 134 -5.52 7.20 0.74
CA LEU A 134 -4.45 6.74 -0.16
C LEU A 134 -3.67 7.91 -0.77
N LYS A 135 -4.33 9.03 -1.08
CA LYS A 135 -3.69 10.26 -1.54
C LYS A 135 -2.81 10.89 -0.45
N ILE A 136 -3.31 10.97 0.79
CA ILE A 136 -2.54 11.49 1.93
C ILE A 136 -1.34 10.60 2.24
N LEU A 137 -1.49 9.28 2.24
CA LEU A 137 -0.42 8.31 2.48
C LEU A 137 0.70 8.45 1.43
N LYS A 138 0.34 8.55 0.15
CA LYS A 138 1.29 8.77 -0.95
C LYS A 138 2.09 10.07 -0.77
N ASP A 139 1.42 11.14 -0.39
CA ASP A 139 2.05 12.47 -0.31
C ASP A 139 2.84 12.68 1.00
N SER A 140 2.55 11.89 2.04
CA SER A 140 3.12 12.10 3.38
C SER A 140 4.31 11.18 3.71
N ILE A 141 4.54 10.10 2.93
CA ILE A 141 5.47 9.04 3.33
C ILE A 141 6.27 8.52 2.14
N LYS A 142 7.56 8.31 2.37
CA LYS A 142 8.41 7.59 1.43
C LYS A 142 8.28 6.10 1.67
N LEU A 143 7.46 5.44 0.86
CA LEU A 143 7.43 3.99 0.83
C LEU A 143 8.76 3.46 0.24
N PRO A 144 9.27 2.34 0.74
CA PRO A 144 10.43 1.70 0.16
C PRO A 144 10.17 1.28 -1.29
N PRO A 145 11.21 1.18 -2.13
CA PRO A 145 11.08 0.99 -3.58
C PRO A 145 10.43 -0.33 -3.99
N TRP A 146 10.41 -1.32 -3.10
CA TRP A 146 9.75 -2.61 -3.31
C TRP A 146 8.24 -2.59 -3.00
N MET A 147 7.69 -1.45 -2.56
CA MET A 147 6.26 -1.25 -2.34
C MET A 147 5.71 -0.18 -3.28
N ILE A 148 4.69 -0.51 -4.05
CA ILE A 148 4.04 0.39 -5.01
C ILE A 148 2.55 0.47 -4.68
N VAL A 149 2.11 1.64 -4.20
CA VAL A 149 0.68 1.90 -3.98
C VAL A 149 0.03 2.29 -5.30
N ARG A 150 -1.10 1.65 -5.61
CA ARG A 150 -1.92 1.90 -6.80
C ARG A 150 -3.30 2.38 -6.36
N PRO A 151 -3.49 3.69 -6.09
CA PRO A 151 -4.73 4.20 -5.51
C PRO A 151 -5.97 3.99 -6.38
N LYS A 152 -5.79 3.93 -7.71
CA LYS A 152 -6.90 3.77 -8.66
C LYS A 152 -7.43 2.34 -8.68
N GLU A 153 -6.54 1.38 -8.47
CA GLU A 153 -6.86 -0.05 -8.45
C GLU A 153 -7.05 -0.59 -7.04
N GLU A 154 -6.96 0.29 -6.03
CA GLU A 154 -7.16 -0.04 -4.61
C GLU A 154 -6.25 -1.20 -4.15
N GLU A 155 -5.00 -1.19 -4.60
CA GLU A 155 -4.06 -2.26 -4.27
C GLU A 155 -2.66 -1.75 -3.95
N LEU A 156 -1.94 -2.56 -3.20
CA LEU A 156 -0.53 -2.40 -2.87
C LEU A 156 0.25 -3.56 -3.49
N PHE A 157 1.11 -3.24 -4.45
CA PHE A 157 2.02 -4.22 -5.04
C PHE A 157 3.31 -4.30 -4.20
N ILE A 158 3.72 -5.52 -3.90
CA ILE A 158 4.93 -5.85 -3.15
C ILE A 158 5.85 -6.68 -4.04
N ASP A 159 6.97 -6.09 -4.41
CA ASP A 159 8.06 -6.76 -5.10
C ASP A 159 8.90 -7.55 -4.09
N LEU A 160 8.64 -8.85 -3.96
CA LEU A 160 9.36 -9.72 -3.03
C LEU A 160 10.81 -9.96 -3.45
N SER A 161 11.11 -9.83 -4.75
CA SER A 161 12.47 -10.00 -5.27
C SER A 161 13.39 -8.83 -4.89
N ALA A 162 12.82 -7.65 -4.68
CA ALA A 162 13.53 -6.42 -4.29
C ALA A 162 13.57 -6.18 -2.77
N VAL A 163 12.99 -7.08 -1.96
CA VAL A 163 13.08 -6.98 -0.50
C VAL A 163 14.54 -7.17 -0.07
N PRO A 164 15.13 -6.24 0.70
CA PRO A 164 16.52 -6.34 1.13
C PRO A 164 16.68 -7.42 2.21
N VAL A 165 16.83 -8.67 1.76
CA VAL A 165 17.25 -9.81 2.58
C VAL A 165 18.78 -9.84 2.62
N SER A 166 19.37 -10.36 3.69
CA SER A 166 20.83 -10.42 3.83
C SER A 166 21.47 -11.21 2.66
N GLY A 167 22.51 -10.63 2.05
CA GLY A 167 23.18 -11.23 0.89
C GLY A 167 22.45 -10.98 -0.43
N ASN A 168 22.74 -11.79 -1.44
CA ASN A 168 22.13 -11.68 -2.77
C ASN A 168 20.90 -12.60 -2.91
N ILE A 169 20.12 -12.72 -1.84
CA ILE A 169 19.01 -13.68 -1.74
C ILE A 169 17.74 -13.07 -2.32
N GLN A 170 17.02 -13.84 -3.13
CA GLN A 170 15.74 -13.42 -3.70
C GLN A 170 14.60 -14.24 -3.10
N VAL A 171 13.50 -13.59 -2.77
CA VAL A 171 12.33 -14.22 -2.16
C VAL A 171 11.16 -14.19 -3.13
N LYS A 172 10.44 -15.30 -3.20
CA LYS A 172 9.24 -15.47 -4.03
C LYS A 172 8.14 -16.08 -3.17
N ALA A 173 6.91 -15.58 -3.26
CA ALA A 173 5.74 -16.25 -2.71
C ALA A 173 5.25 -17.35 -3.67
N LYS A 174 4.96 -18.53 -3.13
CA LYS A 174 4.36 -19.65 -3.88
C LYS A 174 2.90 -19.87 -3.49
N THR A 175 2.61 -19.78 -2.20
CA THR A 175 1.27 -20.00 -1.66
C THR A 175 1.06 -19.05 -0.49
N PHE A 176 -0.12 -18.44 -0.44
CA PHE A 176 -0.52 -17.58 0.66
C PHE A 176 -1.98 -17.91 1.01
N ASN A 177 -2.17 -19.02 1.74
CA ASN A 177 -3.48 -19.52 2.11
C ASN A 177 -3.75 -19.22 3.59
N LEU A 178 -4.49 -18.15 3.85
CA LEU A 178 -4.83 -17.71 5.20
C LEU A 178 -5.83 -18.66 5.89
N ALA A 179 -6.73 -19.29 5.14
CA ALA A 179 -7.73 -20.21 5.67
C ALA A 179 -7.09 -21.48 6.23
N GLU A 180 -6.05 -21.99 5.58
CA GLU A 180 -5.34 -23.20 6.00
C GLU A 180 -4.08 -22.92 6.85
N ASP A 181 -3.86 -21.66 7.27
CA ASP A 181 -2.67 -21.25 8.02
C ASP A 181 -1.35 -21.64 7.32
N GLU A 182 -1.35 -21.58 5.98
CA GLU A 182 -0.24 -22.06 5.15
C GLU A 182 0.31 -20.94 4.26
N ILE A 183 1.54 -20.51 4.57
CA ILE A 183 2.30 -19.56 3.76
C ILE A 183 3.58 -20.25 3.30
N ILE A 184 3.77 -20.36 1.98
CA ILE A 184 4.92 -21.01 1.36
C ILE A 184 5.73 -19.97 0.60
N LEU A 185 6.97 -19.79 1.01
CA LEU A 185 7.95 -18.92 0.38
C LEU A 185 9.06 -19.77 -0.25
N GLU A 186 9.52 -19.35 -1.40
CA GLU A 186 10.69 -19.89 -2.06
C GLU A 186 11.81 -18.86 -1.99
N ILE A 187 12.93 -19.27 -1.42
CA ILE A 187 14.12 -18.45 -1.24
C ILE A 187 15.15 -18.99 -2.22
N ARG A 188 15.60 -18.14 -3.15
CA ARG A 188 16.66 -18.46 -4.10
C ARG A 188 17.95 -17.79 -3.68
N ILE A 189 18.99 -18.60 -3.59
CA ILE A 189 20.34 -18.16 -3.29
C ILE A 189 21.14 -18.40 -4.58
N PRO A 190 21.54 -17.33 -5.29
CA PRO A 190 22.40 -17.46 -6.46
C PRO A 190 23.69 -18.16 -6.02
N ASN A 191 24.06 -19.22 -6.74
CA ASN A 191 25.43 -19.71 -6.68
C ASN A 191 26.24 -18.83 -7.64
N GLU A 192 27.24 -18.12 -7.11
CA GLU A 192 28.34 -17.61 -7.94
C GLU A 192 29.12 -18.78 -8.55
#